data_AF-A0A2C5XJJ1-F1
#
_entry.id   AF-A0A2C5XJJ1-F1
#
_cell.length_a   1.000
_cell.length_b   1.000
_cell.length_c   1.000
_cell.angle_alpha   90.00
_cell.angle_beta   90.00
_cell.angle_gamma   90.00
#
_symmetry.space_group_name_H-M   'P 1'
#
loop_
_entity.id
_entity.type
_entity.pdbx_description
1 polymer ?
#
loop_
_entity_poly.entity_id
_entity_poly.type
_entity_poly.pdbx_seq_one_letter_code
_entity_poly.pdbx_strand_id
1 'polypeptide(L)'
;MSPRAASPYGGTYPGWFEACTRQLIRHVDAYGIPYWTRRKKRVLPHDPEAPVDFFKVSDFLLDLDAEDATTVRPFRASDEQQMRDEWRVRSERAAAGSQAKQIRDQIYRSRESLYKTALQTPPLWRITPHDILSAALLGRPTSDEAASPDTEGNKDRSLLISLCDAHGIPPQALTDDDDLLRWLLLRRRMAEKSKRRVAENAILPQQVAYGLRHSNSMALIRRLTYLSLSLQNQIGDFGQGQTRRSTVTSLTRQACDRVLASSGGSRSTMLDTLTFLGNLCQASYRTQRPIGSPLLGLALRLSAQLGELEAVSEWLKRFCQLRAWEDRKTGKDVTATLDALTGLVSDGADKGGIRGSERRAVLLQVLVGLKERGRIDSDSVRGVLLTYMDEGMRGNRPFGVYTMYGAYLELLGRLGAGRLLWCEWRTSGPLARRMWEDKDKSASWSDDILKQSFGRATGVEDCAWLDYDDLVATGTTWHDGWPRPLESIGPESQDGVEGLLELPLDGFREEQEQEQEQKQEWQEDQGMNRVVPGDAHPHM
;
A
#
# COMPACT_ATOMS: atom_id res chain seq x y z
N MET A 1 -51.37 41.00 -45.06
CA MET A 1 -50.93 40.74 -46.44
C MET A 1 -50.28 42.00 -46.99
N SER A 2 -48.95 41.98 -47.13
CA SER A 2 -48.18 42.83 -48.05
C SER A 2 -47.29 41.88 -48.85
N PRO A 3 -47.22 41.97 -50.19
CA PRO A 3 -46.45 41.00 -50.97
C PRO A 3 -44.97 41.37 -50.92
N ARG A 4 -44.15 40.40 -50.48
CA ARG A 4 -42.70 40.43 -50.71
C ARG A 4 -42.45 40.40 -52.22
N ALA A 5 -41.84 41.45 -52.73
CA ALA A 5 -41.38 41.52 -54.11
C ALA A 5 -40.42 40.35 -54.40
N ALA A 6 -40.76 39.59 -55.44
CA ALA A 6 -39.93 38.52 -55.97
C ALA A 6 -38.63 39.12 -56.56
N SER A 7 -37.49 38.61 -56.10
CA SER A 7 -36.19 38.85 -56.72
C SER A 7 -36.18 38.22 -58.13
N PRO A 8 -35.74 38.93 -59.19
CA PRO A 8 -35.90 38.49 -60.58
C PRO A 8 -34.80 37.52 -61.07
N TYR A 9 -34.03 36.89 -60.18
CA TYR A 9 -32.94 36.00 -60.59
C TYR A 9 -33.14 34.58 -60.06
N GLY A 10 -33.86 33.79 -60.87
CA GLY A 10 -33.87 32.34 -60.80
C GLY A 10 -32.52 31.79 -61.29
N GLY A 11 -31.71 31.33 -60.35
CA GLY A 11 -30.46 30.64 -60.61
C GLY A 11 -29.78 30.31 -59.29
N THR A 12 -29.78 29.04 -58.90
CA THR A 12 -29.03 28.53 -57.75
C THR A 12 -27.53 28.61 -58.04
N TYR A 13 -26.91 29.72 -57.67
CA TYR A 13 -25.45 29.80 -57.59
C TYR A 13 -24.99 29.26 -56.23
N PRO A 14 -23.81 28.61 -56.15
CA PRO A 14 -23.31 28.06 -54.89
C PRO A 14 -22.98 29.19 -53.89
N GLY A 15 -23.15 28.94 -52.59
CA GLY A 15 -23.04 29.95 -51.53
C GLY A 15 -21.70 30.70 -51.41
N TRP A 16 -20.64 30.28 -52.11
CA TRP A 16 -19.40 31.06 -52.21
C TRP A 16 -19.54 32.30 -53.11
N PHE A 17 -20.49 32.29 -54.06
CA PHE A 17 -20.76 33.43 -54.94
C PHE A 17 -21.43 34.60 -54.20
N GLU A 18 -22.26 34.32 -53.20
CA GLU A 18 -22.88 35.34 -52.32
C GLU A 18 -21.87 35.99 -51.36
N ALA A 19 -20.84 35.25 -50.93
CA ALA A 19 -19.78 35.80 -50.08
C ALA A 19 -18.85 36.76 -50.86
N CYS A 20 -18.54 36.46 -52.12
CA CYS A 20 -17.71 37.31 -52.98
C CYS A 20 -18.43 38.58 -53.48
N THR A 21 -19.75 38.53 -53.68
CA THR A 21 -20.52 39.67 -54.22
C THR A 21 -20.73 40.81 -53.22
N ARG A 22 -20.58 40.60 -51.91
CA ARG A 22 -20.62 41.70 -50.91
C ARG A 22 -19.48 42.71 -51.06
N GLN A 23 -18.39 42.32 -51.73
CA GLN A 23 -17.21 43.16 -51.96
C GLN A 23 -17.16 43.79 -53.35
N LEU A 24 -18.14 43.56 -54.21
CA LEU A 24 -18.15 43.99 -55.60
C LEU A 24 -19.40 44.83 -55.90
N ILE A 25 -19.22 46.00 -56.50
CA ILE A 25 -20.29 46.85 -57.01
C ILE A 25 -20.46 46.52 -58.49
N ARG A 26 -21.67 46.10 -58.89
CA ARG A 26 -22.00 45.90 -60.29
C ARG A 26 -22.22 47.26 -60.96
N HIS A 27 -21.50 47.49 -62.05
CA HIS A 27 -21.71 48.58 -62.98
C HIS A 27 -22.20 48.02 -64.31
N VAL A 28 -22.80 48.87 -65.13
CA VAL A 28 -23.19 48.56 -66.50
C VAL A 28 -22.56 49.64 -67.37
N ASP A 29 -21.81 49.23 -68.38
CA ASP A 29 -21.18 50.17 -69.31
C ASP A 29 -22.21 50.78 -70.28
N ALA A 30 -21.76 51.67 -71.15
CA ALA A 30 -22.61 52.32 -72.16
C ALA A 30 -23.20 51.34 -73.19
N TYR A 31 -22.69 50.10 -73.26
CA TYR A 31 -23.13 49.05 -74.17
C TYR A 31 -24.01 47.99 -73.50
N GLY A 32 -24.41 48.22 -72.24
CA GLY A 32 -25.29 47.31 -71.49
C GLY A 32 -24.58 46.09 -70.90
N ILE A 33 -23.26 46.02 -70.97
CA ILE A 33 -22.48 44.89 -70.46
C ILE A 33 -22.18 45.12 -68.97
N PRO A 34 -22.57 44.19 -68.09
CA PRO A 34 -22.26 44.32 -66.67
C PRO A 34 -20.79 44.01 -66.39
N TYR A 35 -20.14 44.87 -65.62
CA TYR A 35 -18.81 44.62 -65.06
C TYR A 35 -18.81 44.92 -63.55
N TRP A 36 -17.88 44.33 -62.79
CA TRP A 36 -17.86 44.44 -61.34
C TRP A 36 -16.60 45.17 -60.89
N THR A 37 -16.75 46.19 -60.04
CA THR A 37 -15.60 46.86 -59.41
C THR A 37 -15.57 46.54 -57.92
N ARG A 38 -14.36 46.48 -57.33
CA ARG A 38 -14.21 46.22 -55.90
C ARG A 38 -14.74 47.42 -55.11
N ARG A 39 -15.65 47.18 -54.17
CA ARG A 39 -16.17 48.19 -53.25
C ARG A 39 -14.98 48.77 -52.47
N LYS A 40 -14.62 50.02 -52.74
CA LYS A 40 -13.57 50.72 -51.99
C LYS A 40 -13.96 50.71 -50.50
N LYS A 41 -13.25 49.94 -49.67
CA LYS A 41 -13.34 50.09 -48.21
C LYS A 41 -12.95 51.53 -47.91
N ARG A 42 -13.85 52.28 -47.26
CA ARG A 42 -13.44 53.54 -46.62
C ARG A 42 -12.36 53.16 -45.61
N VAL A 43 -11.12 53.57 -45.89
CA VAL A 43 -10.06 53.59 -44.88
C VAL A 43 -10.56 54.58 -43.83
N LEU A 44 -10.91 54.09 -42.64
CA LEU A 44 -11.25 55.00 -41.55
C LEU A 44 -10.01 55.87 -41.28
N PRO A 45 -10.18 57.17 -40.95
CA PRO A 45 -9.08 58.00 -40.47
C PRO A 45 -8.36 57.29 -39.33
N HIS A 46 -7.04 57.27 -39.39
CA HIS A 46 -6.19 56.66 -38.37
C HIS A 46 -6.42 57.39 -37.04
N ASP A 47 -7.12 56.73 -36.12
CA ASP A 47 -7.35 57.25 -34.78
C ASP A 47 -6.06 57.06 -33.97
N PRO A 48 -5.42 58.13 -33.45
CA PRO A 48 -4.15 58.01 -32.72
C PRO A 48 -4.27 57.23 -31.40
N GLU A 49 -5.49 56.93 -30.94
CA GLU A 49 -5.78 56.12 -29.74
C GLU A 49 -6.19 54.67 -30.07
N ALA A 50 -6.18 54.26 -31.34
CA ALA A 50 -6.47 52.87 -31.68
C ALA A 50 -5.40 51.94 -31.07
N PRO A 51 -5.79 50.87 -30.35
CA PRO A 51 -4.84 49.94 -29.75
C PRO A 51 -3.91 49.41 -30.83
N VAL A 52 -2.60 49.50 -30.56
CA VAL A 52 -1.52 49.10 -31.45
C VAL A 52 -1.84 47.74 -32.05
N ASP A 53 -2.04 47.69 -33.38
CA ASP A 53 -2.30 46.44 -34.10
C ASP A 53 -1.10 45.51 -33.92
N PHE A 54 -1.25 44.52 -33.03
CA PHE A 54 -0.26 43.49 -32.70
C PHE A 54 0.27 42.75 -33.94
N PHE A 55 -0.52 42.73 -35.01
CA PHE A 55 -0.18 42.21 -36.33
C PHE A 55 -0.29 43.30 -37.41
N LYS A 56 0.34 44.48 -37.21
CA LYS A 56 0.53 45.41 -38.34
C LYS A 56 1.43 44.72 -39.38
N VAL A 57 0.81 44.24 -40.46
CA VAL A 57 1.53 43.84 -41.67
C VAL A 57 2.30 45.05 -42.13
N SER A 58 3.57 44.86 -42.46
CA SER A 58 4.42 45.93 -42.96
C SER A 58 3.70 46.73 -44.04
N ASP A 59 3.76 48.07 -43.98
CA ASP A 59 3.19 48.93 -45.02
C ASP A 59 3.93 48.74 -46.37
N PHE A 60 5.05 47.97 -46.36
CA PHE A 60 5.62 47.33 -47.54
C PHE A 60 4.71 46.20 -48.05
N LEU A 61 3.56 46.57 -48.62
CA LEU A 61 2.81 45.67 -49.49
C LEU A 61 3.69 45.42 -50.72
N LEU A 62 4.22 44.20 -50.87
CA LEU A 62 4.66 43.72 -52.17
C LEU A 62 3.40 43.53 -53.02
N ASP A 63 3.15 44.42 -53.96
CA ASP A 63 2.26 44.14 -55.09
C ASP A 63 2.94 43.06 -55.95
N LEU A 64 2.72 41.80 -55.60
CA LEU A 64 3.29 40.62 -56.28
C LEU A 64 2.87 40.52 -57.75
N ASP A 65 1.85 41.27 -58.14
CA ASP A 65 1.35 41.46 -59.51
C ASP A 65 2.05 42.59 -60.28
N ALA A 66 2.95 43.34 -59.62
CA ALA A 66 3.67 44.48 -60.20
C ALA A 66 5.20 44.39 -59.98
N GLU A 67 5.75 43.19 -59.80
CA GLU A 67 7.19 42.95 -59.58
C GLU A 67 8.08 43.52 -60.71
N ASP A 68 7.56 43.58 -61.94
CA ASP A 68 8.24 44.12 -63.12
C ASP A 68 7.90 45.59 -63.44
N ALA A 69 7.01 46.22 -62.66
CA ALA A 69 6.61 47.59 -62.93
C ALA A 69 7.71 48.58 -62.48
N THR A 70 8.22 49.40 -63.40
CA THR A 70 9.25 50.41 -63.14
C THR A 70 8.87 51.46 -62.10
N THR A 71 7.58 51.56 -61.77
CA THR A 71 7.03 52.45 -60.73
C THR A 71 7.09 51.86 -59.33
N VAL A 72 7.34 50.55 -59.18
CA VAL A 72 7.43 49.87 -57.89
C VAL A 72 8.89 49.84 -57.45
N ARG A 73 9.17 50.43 -56.29
CA ARG A 73 10.52 50.43 -55.72
C ARG A 73 10.89 48.99 -55.31
N PRO A 74 12.05 48.44 -55.75
CA PRO A 74 12.48 47.12 -55.34
C PRO A 74 12.80 47.07 -53.84
N PHE A 75 12.42 45.98 -53.18
CA PHE A 75 12.75 45.73 -51.77
C PHE A 75 14.26 45.53 -51.63
N ARG A 76 14.93 46.40 -50.86
CA ARG A 76 16.39 46.33 -50.66
C ARG A 76 16.72 45.70 -49.31
N ALA A 77 17.92 45.16 -49.19
CA ALA A 77 18.43 44.62 -47.91
C ALA A 77 18.41 45.65 -46.76
N SER A 78 18.50 46.95 -47.08
CA SER A 78 18.34 48.04 -46.10
C SER A 78 16.93 48.14 -45.52
N ASP A 79 15.91 47.84 -46.33
CA ASP A 79 14.50 47.87 -45.91
C ASP A 79 14.20 46.70 -44.96
N GLU A 80 14.80 45.53 -45.22
CA GLU A 80 14.76 44.39 -44.31
C GLU A 80 15.42 44.71 -42.96
N GLN A 81 16.58 45.38 -42.99
CA GLN A 81 17.29 45.77 -41.77
C GLN A 81 16.50 46.80 -40.96
N GLN A 82 15.94 47.82 -41.63
CA GLN A 82 15.08 48.81 -40.98
C GLN A 82 13.85 48.16 -40.34
N MET A 83 13.18 47.22 -41.05
CA MET A 83 12.07 46.48 -40.48
C MET A 83 12.48 45.64 -39.27
N ARG A 84 13.63 44.97 -39.32
CA ARG A 84 14.16 44.21 -38.17
C ARG A 84 14.42 45.11 -36.97
N ASP A 85 14.98 46.29 -37.19
CA ASP A 85 15.29 47.25 -36.13
C ASP A 85 14.01 47.86 -35.52
N GLU A 86 13.05 48.28 -36.36
CA GLU A 86 11.72 48.74 -35.92
C GLU A 86 10.94 47.66 -35.16
N TRP A 87 11.06 46.41 -35.57
CA TRP A 87 10.40 45.28 -34.91
C TRP A 87 11.09 44.87 -33.61
N ARG A 88 12.41 45.07 -33.50
CA ARG A 88 13.20 44.73 -32.30
C ARG A 88 12.89 45.66 -31.12
N VAL A 89 12.50 46.90 -31.40
CA VAL A 89 12.17 47.90 -30.36
C VAL A 89 10.82 47.62 -29.68
N ARG A 90 9.93 46.82 -30.29
CA ARG A 90 8.60 46.55 -29.74
C ARG A 90 8.65 45.49 -28.62
N SER A 91 8.51 45.95 -27.37
CA SER A 91 8.49 45.11 -26.16
C SER A 91 7.40 44.02 -26.20
N GLU A 92 6.23 44.32 -26.76
CA GLU A 92 5.12 43.38 -26.91
C GLU A 92 5.45 42.18 -27.80
N ARG A 93 6.21 42.40 -28.88
CA ARG A 93 6.63 41.32 -29.79
C ARG A 93 7.73 40.47 -29.16
N ALA A 94 8.61 41.07 -28.36
CA ALA A 94 9.57 40.33 -27.56
C ALA A 94 8.87 39.45 -26.51
N ALA A 95 7.82 39.96 -25.85
CA ALA A 95 6.98 39.21 -24.92
C ALA A 95 6.19 38.09 -25.63
N ALA A 96 5.65 38.36 -26.82
CA ALA A 96 4.99 37.34 -27.64
C ALA A 96 5.99 36.26 -28.08
N GLY A 97 7.20 36.65 -28.46
CA GLY A 97 8.29 35.76 -28.83
C GLY A 97 8.76 34.89 -27.67
N SER A 98 8.87 35.46 -26.46
CA SER A 98 9.22 34.69 -25.25
C SER A 98 8.10 33.72 -24.86
N GLN A 99 6.83 34.14 -24.96
CA GLN A 99 5.67 33.28 -24.72
C GLN A 99 5.59 32.14 -25.75
N ALA A 100 5.79 32.44 -27.05
CA ALA A 100 5.82 31.42 -28.10
C ALA A 100 6.97 30.42 -27.89
N LYS A 101 8.14 30.90 -27.46
CA LYS A 101 9.28 30.04 -27.10
C LYS A 101 8.94 29.17 -25.89
N GLN A 102 8.33 29.72 -24.85
CA GLN A 102 7.89 28.98 -23.67
C GLN A 102 6.90 27.88 -24.04
N ILE A 103 5.90 28.18 -24.87
CA ILE A 103 4.93 27.20 -25.38
C ILE A 103 5.65 26.10 -26.18
N ARG A 104 6.61 26.47 -27.04
CA ARG A 104 7.39 25.51 -27.83
C ARG A 104 8.20 24.56 -26.94
N ASP A 105 8.93 25.10 -25.97
CA ASP A 105 9.75 24.32 -25.03
C ASP A 105 8.86 23.40 -24.18
N GLN A 106 7.69 23.89 -23.79
CA GLN A 106 6.69 23.11 -23.07
C GLN A 106 6.12 21.97 -23.90
N ILE A 107 5.79 22.20 -25.18
CA ILE A 107 5.35 21.15 -26.10
C ILE A 107 6.46 20.11 -26.28
N TYR A 108 7.70 20.54 -26.42
CA TYR A 108 8.85 19.65 -26.54
C TYR A 108 9.00 18.76 -25.31
N ARG A 109 9.05 19.34 -24.10
CA ARG A 109 9.11 18.60 -22.83
C ARG A 109 7.94 17.64 -22.68
N SER A 110 6.72 18.10 -23.01
CA SER A 110 5.52 17.27 -22.95
C SER A 110 5.63 16.03 -23.83
N ARG A 111 6.10 16.21 -25.08
CA ARG A 111 6.32 15.09 -26.01
C ARG A 111 7.42 14.16 -25.55
N GLU A 112 8.51 14.70 -25.03
CA GLU A 112 9.63 13.92 -24.49
C GLU A 112 9.17 13.08 -23.28
N SER A 113 8.42 13.66 -22.34
CA SER A 113 7.85 12.96 -21.18
C SER A 113 6.89 11.83 -21.60
N LEU A 114 6.03 12.09 -22.59
CA LEU A 114 5.16 11.05 -23.14
C LEU A 114 5.94 9.91 -23.80
N TYR A 115 6.99 10.25 -24.55
CA TYR A 115 7.86 9.25 -25.17
C TYR A 115 8.56 8.41 -24.09
N LYS A 116 9.11 9.05 -23.05
CA LYS A 116 9.71 8.36 -21.90
C LYS A 116 8.70 7.47 -21.20
N THR A 117 7.48 7.92 -20.98
CA THR A 117 6.44 7.12 -20.31
C THR A 117 5.94 5.98 -21.19
N ALA A 118 5.87 6.18 -22.51
CA ALA A 118 5.55 5.13 -23.46
C ALA A 118 6.63 4.04 -23.52
N LEU A 119 7.90 4.41 -23.31
CA LEU A 119 9.04 3.49 -23.26
C LEU A 119 9.26 2.86 -21.88
N GLN A 120 8.73 3.44 -20.81
CA GLN A 120 8.97 2.97 -19.45
C GLN A 120 8.29 1.62 -19.19
N THR A 121 9.13 0.67 -18.78
CA THR A 121 8.75 -0.68 -18.38
C THR A 121 9.25 -0.94 -16.95
N PRO A 122 8.37 -1.09 -15.94
CA PRO A 122 6.89 -1.13 -16.00
C PRO A 122 6.26 0.24 -16.27
N PRO A 123 5.01 0.30 -16.76
CA PRO A 123 4.23 1.53 -16.88
C PRO A 123 3.71 1.95 -15.49
N LEU A 124 4.63 2.17 -14.55
CA LEU A 124 4.44 2.69 -13.19
C LEU A 124 3.57 3.93 -13.16
N TRP A 125 3.75 4.78 -14.17
CA TRP A 125 3.10 6.08 -14.24
C TRP A 125 1.77 6.05 -14.95
N ARG A 126 1.28 4.90 -15.43
CA ARG A 126 -0.01 4.82 -16.18
C ARG A 126 -1.15 5.50 -15.41
N ILE A 127 -1.82 6.45 -16.05
CA ILE A 127 -3.03 7.08 -15.51
C ILE A 127 -4.14 6.03 -15.42
N THR A 128 -4.59 5.78 -14.19
CA THR A 128 -5.66 4.85 -13.85
C THR A 128 -6.98 5.61 -13.65
N PRO A 129 -8.14 4.92 -13.66
CA PRO A 129 -9.40 5.54 -13.24
C PRO A 129 -9.34 6.10 -11.82
N HIS A 130 -8.60 5.42 -10.93
CA HIS A 130 -8.41 5.87 -9.56
C HIS A 130 -7.68 7.21 -9.52
N ASP A 131 -6.63 7.41 -10.32
CA ASP A 131 -5.89 8.68 -10.35
C ASP A 131 -6.79 9.86 -10.76
N ILE A 132 -7.74 9.63 -11.67
CA ILE A 132 -8.71 10.65 -12.12
C ILE A 132 -9.71 10.94 -11.00
N LEU A 133 -10.21 9.90 -10.32
CA LEU A 133 -11.12 10.07 -9.19
C LEU A 133 -10.43 10.77 -8.02
N SER A 134 -9.19 10.38 -7.70
CA SER A 134 -8.38 11.03 -6.67
C SER A 134 -8.14 12.49 -7.00
N ALA A 135 -7.81 12.83 -8.25
CA ALA A 135 -7.70 14.22 -8.68
C ALA A 135 -9.02 14.99 -8.51
N ALA A 136 -10.16 14.38 -8.82
CA ALA A 136 -11.47 15.00 -8.66
C ALA A 136 -11.87 15.21 -7.19
N LEU A 137 -11.44 14.31 -6.30
CA LEU A 137 -11.74 14.40 -4.86
C LEU A 137 -10.78 15.33 -4.11
N LEU A 138 -9.49 15.31 -4.47
CA LEU A 138 -8.44 16.10 -3.80
C LEU A 138 -8.38 17.54 -4.29
N GLY A 139 -8.94 17.81 -5.47
CA GLY A 139 -8.84 19.09 -6.18
C GLY A 139 -7.39 19.41 -6.58
N ARG A 140 -7.17 20.64 -7.02
CA ARG A 140 -5.86 21.16 -7.41
C ARG A 140 -4.84 21.06 -6.27
N PRO A 141 -3.57 20.75 -6.60
CA PRO A 141 -2.48 20.90 -5.65
C PRO A 141 -2.23 22.41 -5.41
N THR A 142 -2.63 22.92 -4.23
CA THR A 142 -2.34 24.29 -3.81
C THR A 142 -0.88 24.42 -3.37
N SER A 143 -0.15 25.43 -3.87
CA SER A 143 1.27 25.63 -3.47
C SER A 143 1.45 26.06 -2.02
N ASP A 144 0.39 26.56 -1.39
CA ASP A 144 0.45 27.18 -0.05
C ASP A 144 0.24 26.20 1.12
N GLU A 145 -0.11 24.93 0.86
CA GLU A 145 -0.25 23.90 1.91
C GLU A 145 1.01 23.06 2.12
N ALA A 146 2.16 23.54 1.65
CA ALA A 146 3.47 22.96 1.93
C ALA A 146 3.88 23.02 3.42
N ALA A 147 3.04 23.60 4.30
CA ALA A 147 3.32 23.78 5.73
C ALA A 147 2.79 22.66 6.65
N SER A 148 1.99 21.70 6.17
CA SER A 148 1.60 20.52 6.96
C SER A 148 2.14 19.23 6.33
N PRO A 149 3.29 18.73 6.79
CA PRO A 149 3.99 17.62 6.14
C PRO A 149 3.34 16.23 6.30
N ASP A 150 2.27 16.07 7.10
CA ASP A 150 1.91 14.75 7.63
C ASP A 150 0.50 14.23 7.31
N THR A 151 -0.33 14.94 6.54
CA THR A 151 -1.63 14.39 6.13
C THR A 151 -1.52 13.50 4.89
N GLU A 152 -2.19 12.33 4.89
CA GLU A 152 -2.21 11.38 3.76
C GLU A 152 -2.59 12.05 2.43
N GLY A 153 -3.48 13.05 2.46
CA GLY A 153 -3.87 13.84 1.29
C GLY A 153 -2.70 14.59 0.64
N ASN A 154 -1.70 15.02 1.42
CA ASN A 154 -0.53 15.73 0.88
C ASN A 154 0.43 14.77 0.15
N LYS A 155 0.59 13.53 0.67
CA LYS A 155 1.34 12.46 0.00
C LYS A 155 0.68 12.09 -1.33
N ASP A 156 -0.63 11.93 -1.36
CA ASP A 156 -1.37 11.59 -2.57
C ASP A 156 -1.35 12.73 -3.61
N ARG A 157 -1.40 14.00 -3.18
CA ARG A 157 -1.19 15.17 -4.06
C ARG A 157 0.22 15.20 -4.65
N SER A 158 1.26 14.93 -3.86
CA SER A 158 2.65 14.88 -4.36
C SER A 158 2.84 13.80 -5.44
N LEU A 159 2.17 12.66 -5.27
CA LEU A 159 2.16 11.58 -6.27
C LEU A 159 1.38 11.98 -7.52
N LEU A 160 0.27 12.70 -7.37
CA LEU A 160 -0.51 13.23 -8.49
C LEU A 160 0.29 14.24 -9.33
N ILE A 161 1.04 15.15 -8.69
CA ILE A 161 1.94 16.09 -9.36
C ILE A 161 3.02 15.32 -10.14
N SER A 162 3.69 14.38 -9.46
CA SER A 162 4.72 13.53 -10.09
C SER A 162 4.19 12.75 -11.29
N LEU A 163 2.94 12.29 -11.20
CA LEU A 163 2.22 11.61 -12.29
C LEU A 163 1.93 12.59 -13.44
N CYS A 164 1.49 13.81 -13.15
CA CYS A 164 1.24 14.83 -14.17
C CYS A 164 2.53 15.18 -14.92
N ASP A 165 3.62 15.38 -14.20
CA ASP A 165 4.95 15.66 -14.78
C ASP A 165 5.43 14.51 -15.67
N ALA A 166 5.28 13.26 -15.21
CA ALA A 166 5.62 12.07 -15.98
C ALA A 166 4.83 11.99 -17.30
N HIS A 167 3.55 12.37 -17.30
CA HIS A 167 2.70 12.41 -18.49
C HIS A 167 2.84 13.68 -19.33
N GLY A 168 3.77 14.56 -18.95
CA GLY A 168 3.95 15.84 -19.62
C GLY A 168 2.66 16.67 -19.62
N ILE A 169 1.88 16.60 -18.54
CA ILE A 169 0.74 17.48 -18.32
C ILE A 169 1.30 18.87 -18.00
N PRO A 170 0.83 19.93 -18.68
CA PRO A 170 1.35 21.28 -18.48
C PRO A 170 1.07 21.77 -17.04
N PRO A 171 2.01 22.50 -16.39
CA PRO A 171 1.80 23.01 -15.04
C PRO A 171 0.62 23.98 -14.93
N GLN A 172 0.26 24.68 -16.01
CA GLN A 172 -0.93 25.53 -16.05
C GLN A 172 -2.23 24.73 -15.95
N ALA A 173 -2.22 23.44 -16.30
CA ALA A 173 -3.40 22.59 -16.07
C ALA A 173 -3.53 22.16 -14.60
N LEU A 174 -2.52 22.39 -13.75
CA LEU A 174 -2.60 22.10 -12.32
C LEU A 174 -3.27 23.24 -11.54
N THR A 175 -3.49 24.41 -12.16
CA THR A 175 -4.06 25.58 -11.48
C THR A 175 -5.59 25.55 -11.41
N ASP A 176 -6.22 24.81 -12.33
CA ASP A 176 -7.67 24.65 -12.45
C ASP A 176 -8.05 23.16 -12.47
N ASP A 177 -9.06 22.80 -11.68
CA ASP A 177 -9.51 21.42 -11.49
C ASP A 177 -10.10 20.85 -12.79
N ASP A 178 -10.85 21.68 -13.52
CA ASP A 178 -11.48 21.28 -14.79
C ASP A 178 -10.41 20.96 -15.84
N ASP A 179 -9.39 21.80 -15.94
CA ASP A 179 -8.27 21.59 -16.85
C ASP A 179 -7.43 20.36 -16.45
N LEU A 180 -7.14 20.18 -15.16
CA LEU A 180 -6.44 18.99 -14.66
C LEU A 180 -7.15 17.70 -15.07
N LEU A 181 -8.45 17.62 -14.77
CA LEU A 181 -9.26 16.44 -15.09
C LEU A 181 -9.35 16.22 -16.61
N ARG A 182 -9.53 17.30 -17.38
CA ARG A 182 -9.54 17.25 -18.84
C ARG A 182 -8.23 16.68 -19.39
N TRP A 183 -7.09 17.13 -18.88
CA TRP A 183 -5.78 16.63 -19.31
C TRP A 183 -5.56 15.17 -18.91
N LEU A 184 -5.88 14.77 -17.68
CA LEU A 184 -5.77 13.39 -17.23
C LEU A 184 -6.63 12.44 -18.10
N LEU A 185 -7.88 12.85 -18.40
CA LEU A 185 -8.77 12.10 -19.29
C LEU A 185 -8.23 12.01 -20.71
N LEU A 186 -7.70 13.11 -21.26
CA LEU A 186 -7.11 13.15 -22.60
C LEU A 186 -5.91 12.19 -22.69
N ARG A 187 -4.98 12.26 -21.72
CA ARG A 187 -3.81 11.39 -21.66
C ARG A 187 -4.18 9.92 -21.53
N ARG A 188 -5.15 9.60 -20.67
CA ARG A 188 -5.66 8.24 -20.52
C ARG A 188 -6.26 7.71 -21.83
N ARG A 189 -7.12 8.48 -22.50
CA ARG A 189 -7.73 8.09 -23.79
C ARG A 189 -6.67 7.85 -24.87
N MET A 190 -5.61 8.66 -24.91
CA MET A 190 -4.50 8.46 -25.85
C MET A 190 -3.75 7.16 -25.58
N ALA A 191 -3.48 6.86 -24.30
CA ALA A 191 -2.87 5.60 -23.88
C ALA A 191 -3.76 4.37 -24.12
N GLU A 192 -5.09 4.52 -24.10
CA GLU A 192 -6.04 3.46 -24.46
C GLU A 192 -6.12 3.25 -25.98
N LYS A 193 -6.09 4.33 -26.77
CA LYS A 193 -6.08 4.26 -28.24
C LYS A 193 -4.81 3.61 -28.79
N SER A 194 -3.65 3.85 -28.18
CA SER A 194 -2.39 3.18 -28.57
C SER A 194 -2.42 1.68 -28.28
N LYS A 195 -3.11 1.25 -27.22
CA LYS A 195 -3.26 -0.18 -26.87
C LYS A 195 -4.09 -0.98 -27.86
N ARG A 196 -5.08 -0.37 -28.52
CA ARG A 196 -5.83 -1.06 -29.59
C ARG A 196 -4.97 -1.40 -30.81
N ARG A 197 -3.77 -0.81 -30.94
CA ARG A 197 -2.82 -1.11 -32.03
C ARG A 197 -1.72 -2.08 -31.63
N VAL A 198 -1.55 -2.37 -30.33
CA VAL A 198 -0.51 -3.26 -29.79
C VAL A 198 -1.14 -4.09 -28.68
N ALA A 199 -1.53 -5.33 -29.01
CA ALA A 199 -2.10 -6.30 -28.06
C ALA A 199 -1.11 -6.73 -26.95
N GLU A 200 0.11 -6.22 -26.94
CA GLU A 200 1.25 -6.70 -26.15
C GLU A 200 1.55 -5.90 -24.86
N ASN A 201 0.77 -4.86 -24.52
CA ASN A 201 1.05 -4.03 -23.34
C ASN A 201 0.42 -4.57 -22.03
N ALA A 202 0.45 -5.89 -21.82
CA ALA A 202 0.33 -6.45 -20.48
C ALA A 202 1.63 -6.13 -19.72
N ILE A 203 1.52 -5.62 -18.49
CA ILE A 203 2.73 -5.37 -17.69
C ILE A 203 3.44 -6.70 -17.50
N LEU A 204 4.66 -6.86 -18.00
CA LEU A 204 5.37 -8.11 -17.81
C LEU A 204 5.65 -8.33 -16.32
N PRO A 205 5.51 -9.56 -15.79
CA PRO A 205 5.80 -9.86 -14.38
C PRO A 205 7.20 -9.38 -13.93
N GLN A 206 8.18 -9.44 -14.83
CA GLN A 206 9.54 -8.96 -14.60
C GLN A 206 9.61 -7.44 -14.34
N GLN A 207 8.73 -6.68 -14.98
CA GLN A 207 8.66 -5.24 -14.82
C GLN A 207 8.04 -4.87 -13.47
N VAL A 208 6.95 -5.54 -13.07
CA VAL A 208 6.39 -5.40 -11.72
C VAL A 208 7.45 -5.75 -10.68
N ALA A 209 8.17 -6.85 -10.88
CA ALA A 209 9.24 -7.26 -10.00
C ALA A 209 10.37 -6.21 -9.90
N TYR A 210 10.81 -5.65 -11.03
CA TYR A 210 11.80 -4.57 -11.06
C TYR A 210 11.29 -3.33 -10.32
N GLY A 211 10.04 -2.91 -10.58
CA GLY A 211 9.42 -1.77 -9.90
C GLY A 211 9.36 -1.96 -8.39
N LEU A 212 8.86 -3.12 -7.93
CA LEU A 212 8.81 -3.45 -6.51
C LEU A 212 10.22 -3.46 -5.89
N ARG A 213 11.22 -4.00 -6.59
CA ARG A 213 12.64 -4.01 -6.15
C ARG A 213 13.28 -2.63 -6.04
N HIS A 214 12.74 -1.58 -6.63
CA HIS A 214 13.32 -0.23 -6.55
C HIS A 214 12.36 0.79 -5.91
N SER A 215 11.18 0.35 -5.48
CA SER A 215 10.22 1.21 -4.81
C SER A 215 10.70 1.53 -3.38
N ASN A 216 10.70 2.82 -3.05
CA ASN A 216 11.04 3.39 -1.74
C ASN A 216 9.85 4.10 -1.07
N SER A 217 8.65 4.03 -1.66
CA SER A 217 7.45 4.68 -1.15
C SER A 217 6.27 3.72 -1.12
N MET A 218 5.49 3.75 -0.03
CA MET A 218 4.28 2.94 0.11
C MET A 218 3.25 3.24 -0.97
N ALA A 219 3.14 4.50 -1.40
CA ALA A 219 2.19 4.89 -2.44
C ALA A 219 2.53 4.24 -3.79
N LEU A 220 3.82 4.13 -4.12
CA LEU A 220 4.29 3.44 -5.33
C LEU A 220 4.07 1.93 -5.24
N ILE A 221 4.36 1.31 -4.09
CA ILE A 221 4.12 -0.13 -3.87
C ILE A 221 2.63 -0.45 -4.02
N ARG A 222 1.77 0.36 -3.39
CA ARG A 222 0.31 0.27 -3.48
C ARG A 222 -0.14 0.34 -4.94
N ARG A 223 0.31 1.36 -5.68
CA ARG A 223 -0.02 1.55 -7.09
C ARG A 223 0.43 0.37 -7.96
N LEU A 224 1.68 -0.07 -7.82
CA LEU A 224 2.21 -1.22 -8.57
C LEU A 224 1.43 -2.50 -8.32
N THR A 225 1.06 -2.74 -7.06
CA THR A 225 0.33 -3.94 -6.66
C THR A 225 -1.10 -3.90 -7.20
N TYR A 226 -1.80 -2.77 -7.13
CA TYR A 226 -3.13 -2.67 -7.73
C TYR A 226 -3.10 -2.69 -9.26
N LEU A 227 -2.07 -2.13 -9.89
CA LEU A 227 -1.88 -2.24 -11.33
C LEU A 227 -1.69 -3.70 -11.76
N SER A 228 -0.91 -4.50 -11.01
CA SER A 228 -0.73 -5.92 -11.31
C SER A 228 -2.00 -6.74 -11.10
N LEU A 229 -2.85 -6.37 -10.13
CA LEU A 229 -4.12 -7.05 -9.85
C LEU A 229 -5.25 -6.68 -10.82
N SER A 230 -5.32 -5.42 -11.25
CA SER A 230 -6.37 -4.92 -12.15
C SER A 230 -6.25 -5.46 -13.59
N LEU A 231 -5.07 -5.93 -13.97
CA LEU A 231 -4.82 -6.56 -15.27
C LEU A 231 -5.25 -8.03 -15.21
N GLN A 232 -6.58 -8.24 -15.12
CA GLN A 232 -7.23 -9.50 -15.47
C GLN A 232 -6.75 -9.94 -16.87
N ASN A 233 -5.76 -10.85 -16.95
CA ASN A 233 -5.86 -12.09 -17.73
C ASN A 233 -4.53 -12.83 -18.00
N GLN A 234 -3.32 -12.33 -17.74
CA GLN A 234 -2.11 -13.08 -18.16
C GLN A 234 -0.89 -13.06 -17.23
N ILE A 235 -0.90 -12.32 -16.11
CA ILE A 235 0.13 -12.49 -15.07
C ILE A 235 -0.37 -13.58 -14.12
N GLY A 236 -0.20 -14.83 -14.55
CA GLY A 236 -0.21 -16.04 -13.72
C GLY A 236 -1.25 -16.06 -12.60
N ASP A 237 -2.38 -16.68 -12.91
CA ASP A 237 -3.14 -17.51 -11.98
C ASP A 237 -2.58 -17.53 -10.54
N PHE A 238 -3.23 -16.78 -9.65
CA PHE A 238 -3.00 -16.91 -8.21
C PHE A 238 -3.51 -18.27 -7.70
N GLY A 239 -3.99 -19.18 -8.57
CA GLY A 239 -4.74 -20.41 -8.33
C GLY A 239 -3.97 -21.74 -8.50
N GLN A 240 -3.02 -21.90 -9.44
CA GLN A 240 -2.38 -23.20 -9.68
C GLN A 240 -0.87 -23.08 -9.99
N GLY A 241 -0.04 -23.66 -9.12
CA GLY A 241 1.42 -23.76 -9.29
C GLY A 241 2.22 -23.12 -8.14
N GLN A 242 2.56 -23.92 -7.13
CA GLN A 242 3.27 -23.52 -5.90
C GLN A 242 4.62 -22.79 -6.12
N THR A 243 5.22 -22.81 -7.30
CA THR A 243 6.56 -22.26 -7.54
C THR A 243 6.59 -20.81 -8.03
N ARG A 244 5.50 -20.27 -8.61
CA ARG A 244 5.48 -18.89 -9.16
C ARG A 244 4.62 -17.88 -8.37
N ARG A 245 3.67 -18.36 -7.55
CA ARG A 245 2.83 -17.54 -6.63
C ARG A 245 3.64 -16.74 -5.59
N SER A 246 4.86 -17.19 -5.29
CA SER A 246 5.71 -16.65 -4.23
C SER A 246 6.46 -15.38 -4.61
N THR A 247 6.65 -15.05 -5.89
CA THR A 247 7.53 -13.94 -6.26
C THR A 247 6.90 -12.57 -6.06
N VAL A 248 5.70 -12.30 -6.57
CA VAL A 248 5.11 -10.94 -6.43
C VAL A 248 4.78 -10.63 -4.97
N THR A 249 4.13 -11.55 -4.26
CA THR A 249 3.80 -11.36 -2.83
C THR A 249 5.05 -11.24 -1.96
N SER A 250 6.09 -12.04 -2.20
CA SER A 250 7.38 -11.86 -1.51
C SER A 250 8.07 -10.55 -1.88
N LEU A 251 7.99 -10.11 -3.15
CA LEU A 251 8.59 -8.84 -3.58
C LEU A 251 7.84 -7.64 -3.02
N THR A 252 6.51 -7.69 -2.96
CA THR A 252 5.68 -6.69 -2.29
C THR A 252 6.04 -6.63 -0.81
N ARG A 253 6.17 -7.78 -0.15
CA ARG A 253 6.64 -7.85 1.23
C ARG A 253 8.02 -7.21 1.40
N GLN A 254 9.01 -7.60 0.60
CA GLN A 254 10.36 -7.03 0.64
C GLN A 254 10.39 -5.52 0.36
N ALA A 255 9.48 -5.03 -0.49
CA ALA A 255 9.33 -3.60 -0.70
C ALA A 255 8.75 -2.91 0.54
N CYS A 256 7.72 -3.50 1.17
CA CYS A 256 7.16 -2.98 2.43
C CYS A 256 8.21 -2.97 3.55
N ASP A 257 8.95 -4.07 3.74
CA ASP A 257 10.02 -4.18 4.73
C ASP A 257 11.09 -3.09 4.54
N ARG A 258 11.43 -2.75 3.30
CA ARG A 258 12.39 -1.67 3.01
C ARG A 258 11.85 -0.29 3.34
N VAL A 259 10.59 0.00 2.99
CA VAL A 259 9.98 1.29 3.35
C VAL A 259 9.87 1.43 4.86
N LEU A 260 9.49 0.36 5.56
CA LEU A 260 9.47 0.32 7.02
C LEU A 260 10.86 0.56 7.61
N ALA A 261 11.90 -0.11 7.09
CA ALA A 261 13.28 0.08 7.54
C ALA A 261 13.79 1.51 7.28
N SER A 262 13.51 2.09 6.11
CA SER A 262 13.89 3.47 5.77
C SER A 262 13.18 4.51 6.63
N SER A 263 11.94 4.23 7.07
CA SER A 263 11.17 5.11 7.97
C SER A 263 11.54 4.98 9.45
N GLY A 264 12.51 4.10 9.79
CA GLY A 264 12.82 3.78 11.19
C GLY A 264 11.69 3.07 11.93
N GLY A 265 10.75 2.43 11.20
CA GLY A 265 9.58 1.80 11.79
C GLY A 265 8.59 2.82 12.39
N SER A 266 8.39 3.97 11.75
CA SER A 266 7.45 4.96 12.27
C SER A 266 6.02 4.40 12.35
N ARG A 267 5.29 4.75 13.43
CA ARG A 267 3.90 4.29 13.65
C ARG A 267 2.99 4.62 12.45
N SER A 268 3.16 5.80 11.85
CA SER A 268 2.43 6.21 10.65
C SER A 268 2.69 5.28 9.46
N THR A 269 3.94 4.93 9.18
CA THR A 269 4.28 4.03 8.06
C THR A 269 3.77 2.60 8.30
N MET A 270 3.78 2.14 9.55
CA MET A 270 3.19 0.85 9.92
C MET A 270 1.68 0.82 9.67
N LEU A 271 0.96 1.89 10.07
CA LEU A 271 -0.47 2.04 9.80
C LEU A 271 -0.76 2.14 8.31
N ASP A 272 -0.04 2.97 7.55
CA ASP A 272 -0.17 3.09 6.09
C ASP A 272 0.02 1.71 5.40
N THR A 273 0.93 0.90 5.92
CA THR A 273 1.20 -0.46 5.43
C THR A 273 0.08 -1.43 5.81
N LEU A 274 -0.41 -1.41 7.05
CA LEU A 274 -1.55 -2.24 7.46
C LEU A 274 -2.82 -1.90 6.68
N THR A 275 -3.14 -0.62 6.50
CA THR A 275 -4.27 -0.16 5.69
C THR A 275 -4.15 -0.66 4.26
N PHE A 276 -2.94 -0.60 3.68
CA PHE A 276 -2.67 -1.19 2.37
C PHE A 276 -2.94 -2.70 2.35
N LEU A 277 -2.44 -3.47 3.32
CA LEU A 277 -2.63 -4.91 3.39
C LEU A 277 -4.10 -5.29 3.62
N GLY A 278 -4.83 -4.54 4.44
CA GLY A 278 -6.27 -4.71 4.67
C GLY A 278 -7.08 -4.50 3.40
N ASN A 279 -6.84 -3.39 2.68
CA ASN A 279 -7.48 -3.11 1.40
C ASN A 279 -7.16 -4.18 0.34
N LEU A 280 -5.89 -4.62 0.31
CA LEU A 280 -5.45 -5.66 -0.59
C LEU A 280 -6.15 -7.00 -0.28
N CYS A 281 -6.29 -7.36 0.99
CA CYS A 281 -6.98 -8.56 1.43
C CYS A 281 -8.47 -8.50 1.07
N GLN A 282 -9.15 -7.37 1.27
CA GLN A 282 -10.54 -7.22 0.90
C GLN A 282 -10.77 -7.27 -0.62
N ALA A 283 -9.86 -6.69 -1.41
CA ALA A 283 -9.87 -6.86 -2.86
C ALA A 283 -9.63 -8.32 -3.29
N SER A 284 -8.82 -9.05 -2.53
CA SER A 284 -8.50 -10.45 -2.79
C SER A 284 -9.69 -11.37 -2.52
N TYR A 285 -10.51 -11.10 -1.49
CA TYR A 285 -11.78 -11.80 -1.23
C TYR A 285 -12.76 -11.67 -2.41
N ARG A 286 -12.92 -10.47 -2.98
CA ARG A 286 -13.80 -10.24 -4.15
C ARG A 286 -13.37 -11.03 -5.38
N THR A 287 -12.08 -11.30 -5.51
CA THR A 287 -11.50 -12.02 -6.65
C THR A 287 -11.26 -13.51 -6.35
N GLN A 288 -11.65 -14.00 -5.17
CA GLN A 288 -11.40 -15.36 -4.66
C GLN A 288 -9.92 -15.77 -4.74
N ARG A 289 -9.01 -14.81 -4.59
CA ARG A 289 -7.56 -15.04 -4.63
C ARG A 289 -6.97 -14.72 -3.26
N PRO A 290 -6.17 -15.61 -2.65
CA PRO A 290 -5.53 -15.28 -1.39
C PRO A 290 -4.42 -14.25 -1.62
N ILE A 291 -4.29 -13.29 -0.68
CA ILE A 291 -3.23 -12.27 -0.67
C ILE A 291 -1.81 -12.88 -0.59
N GLY A 292 -1.70 -14.11 -0.08
CA GLY A 292 -0.47 -14.88 0.05
C GLY A 292 0.13 -14.82 1.46
N SER A 293 0.69 -15.95 1.89
CA SER A 293 1.25 -16.16 3.24
C SER A 293 2.28 -15.11 3.67
N PRO A 294 3.24 -14.67 2.81
CA PRO A 294 4.23 -13.66 3.20
C PRO A 294 3.63 -12.31 3.60
N LEU A 295 2.47 -11.93 3.04
CA LEU A 295 1.80 -10.67 3.35
C LEU A 295 0.90 -10.80 4.58
N LEU A 296 0.31 -11.97 4.82
CA LEU A 296 -0.44 -12.27 6.05
C LEU A 296 0.48 -12.27 7.27
N GLY A 297 1.65 -12.92 7.18
CA GLY A 297 2.65 -12.88 8.26
C GLY A 297 3.12 -11.46 8.56
N LEU A 298 3.36 -10.65 7.52
CA LEU A 298 3.71 -9.24 7.70
C LEU A 298 2.60 -8.45 8.41
N ALA A 299 1.34 -8.64 8.02
CA ALA A 299 0.19 -7.97 8.65
C ALA A 299 0.06 -8.34 10.14
N LEU A 300 0.19 -9.64 10.45
CA LEU A 300 0.18 -10.14 11.82
C LEU A 300 1.28 -9.47 12.66
N ARG A 301 2.53 -9.48 12.17
CA ARG A 301 3.66 -8.83 12.84
C ARG A 301 3.42 -7.35 13.09
N LEU A 302 2.97 -6.61 12.08
CA LEU A 302 2.74 -5.17 12.20
C LEU A 302 1.58 -4.85 13.17
N SER A 303 0.52 -5.65 13.17
CA SER A 303 -0.60 -5.47 14.11
C SER A 303 -0.14 -5.65 15.57
N ALA A 304 0.72 -6.63 15.84
CA ALA A 304 1.29 -6.82 17.17
C ALA A 304 2.25 -5.69 17.55
N GLN A 305 3.11 -5.23 16.63
CA GLN A 305 4.01 -4.09 16.88
C GLN A 305 3.27 -2.78 17.18
N LEU A 306 2.07 -2.61 16.63
CA LEU A 306 1.22 -1.44 16.90
C LEU A 306 0.40 -1.55 18.20
N GLY A 307 0.34 -2.74 18.80
CA GLY A 307 -0.46 -3.04 19.99
C GLY A 307 -1.96 -3.18 19.74
N GLU A 308 -2.37 -3.36 18.49
CA GLU A 308 -3.78 -3.47 18.10
C GLU A 308 -4.24 -4.94 18.22
N LEU A 309 -4.58 -5.37 19.43
CA LEU A 309 -4.92 -6.78 19.73
C LEU A 309 -6.11 -7.31 18.91
N GLU A 310 -7.11 -6.47 18.64
CA GLU A 310 -8.25 -6.82 17.78
C GLU A 310 -7.78 -7.14 16.36
N ALA A 311 -6.91 -6.31 15.80
CA ALA A 311 -6.33 -6.53 14.48
C ALA A 311 -5.46 -7.79 14.47
N VAL A 312 -4.67 -8.05 15.52
CA VAL A 312 -3.90 -9.29 15.68
C VAL A 312 -4.83 -10.50 15.62
N SER A 313 -5.94 -10.48 16.35
CA SER A 313 -6.91 -11.58 16.37
C SER A 313 -7.50 -11.87 14.99
N GLU A 314 -7.85 -10.82 14.24
CA GLU A 314 -8.46 -10.94 12.92
C GLU A 314 -7.45 -11.42 11.87
N TRP A 315 -6.22 -10.90 11.91
CA TRP A 315 -5.15 -11.36 11.02
C TRP A 315 -4.73 -12.80 11.34
N LEU A 316 -4.75 -13.20 12.62
CA LEU A 316 -4.48 -14.57 13.04
C LEU A 316 -5.57 -15.52 12.53
N LYS A 317 -6.85 -15.20 12.68
CA LYS A 317 -7.95 -15.99 12.10
C LYS A 317 -7.76 -16.19 10.59
N ARG A 318 -7.43 -15.12 9.85
CA ARG A 318 -7.16 -15.21 8.41
C ARG A 318 -5.91 -16.04 8.09
N PHE A 319 -4.88 -15.94 8.93
CA PHE A 319 -3.68 -16.76 8.84
C PHE A 319 -4.01 -18.26 9.00
N CYS A 320 -4.90 -18.58 9.95
CA CYS A 320 -5.44 -19.91 10.25
C CYS A 320 -6.38 -20.45 9.14
N GLN A 321 -7.24 -19.62 8.57
CA GLN A 321 -8.14 -20.04 7.51
C GLN A 321 -7.42 -20.31 6.18
N LEU A 322 -6.38 -19.52 5.88
CA LEU A 322 -5.67 -19.59 4.60
C LEU A 322 -4.45 -20.51 4.61
N ARG A 323 -4.23 -21.29 5.68
CA ARG A 323 -3.07 -22.19 5.81
C ARG A 323 -1.74 -21.49 5.61
N ALA A 324 -1.66 -20.23 6.05
CA ALA A 324 -0.48 -19.39 5.84
C ALA A 324 0.76 -19.88 6.61
N TRP A 325 0.57 -20.77 7.60
CA TRP A 325 1.64 -21.42 8.33
C TRP A 325 2.48 -22.35 7.46
N GLU A 326 1.94 -22.95 6.39
CA GLU A 326 2.69 -23.85 5.51
C GLU A 326 3.92 -23.19 4.85
N ASP A 327 3.94 -21.86 4.74
CA ASP A 327 5.09 -21.12 4.22
C ASP A 327 6.17 -20.97 5.30
N ARG A 328 7.33 -21.59 5.09
CA ARG A 328 8.47 -21.51 6.03
C ARG A 328 8.90 -20.08 6.37
N LYS A 329 8.62 -19.09 5.51
CA LYS A 329 9.00 -17.69 5.74
C LYS A 329 8.12 -17.01 6.80
N THR A 330 6.88 -17.47 7.02
CA THR A 330 5.95 -16.83 7.95
C THR A 330 6.26 -17.18 9.41
N GLY A 331 6.98 -18.27 9.69
CA GLY A 331 7.41 -18.60 11.05
C GLY A 331 8.21 -17.49 11.73
N LYS A 332 9.05 -16.77 10.98
CA LYS A 332 9.78 -15.59 11.51
C LYS A 332 8.84 -14.46 11.92
N ASP A 333 7.73 -14.28 11.20
CA ASP A 333 6.74 -13.28 11.57
C ASP A 333 5.97 -13.67 12.81
N VAL A 334 5.62 -14.95 12.95
CA VAL A 334 4.95 -15.46 14.15
C VAL A 334 5.86 -15.28 15.37
N THR A 335 7.16 -15.58 15.26
CA THR A 335 8.12 -15.28 16.33
C THR A 335 8.16 -13.79 16.64
N ALA A 336 8.33 -12.94 15.62
CA ALA A 336 8.37 -11.49 15.82
C ALA A 336 7.05 -10.90 16.36
N THR A 337 5.92 -11.55 16.07
CA THR A 337 4.60 -11.20 16.62
C THR A 337 4.58 -11.51 18.12
N LEU A 338 5.02 -12.69 18.53
CA LEU A 338 5.12 -13.09 19.93
C LEU A 338 6.10 -12.19 20.71
N ASP A 339 7.24 -11.86 20.12
CA ASP A 339 8.23 -10.96 20.73
C ASP A 339 7.65 -9.55 20.92
N ALA A 340 6.91 -9.03 19.93
CA ALA A 340 6.24 -7.74 20.03
C ALA A 340 5.16 -7.72 21.13
N LEU A 341 4.34 -8.77 21.20
CA LEU A 341 3.34 -8.93 22.28
C LEU A 341 4.01 -9.04 23.65
N THR A 342 5.14 -9.75 23.73
CA THR A 342 5.95 -9.86 24.95
C THR A 342 6.51 -8.51 25.39
N GLY A 343 6.98 -7.68 24.45
CA GLY A 343 7.37 -6.30 24.71
C GLY A 343 6.22 -5.48 25.29
N LEU A 344 5.02 -5.58 24.71
CA LEU A 344 3.82 -4.85 25.18
C LEU A 344 3.37 -5.26 26.59
N VAL A 345 3.58 -6.51 27.00
CA VAL A 345 3.28 -6.96 28.37
C VAL A 345 4.31 -6.43 29.38
N SER A 346 5.56 -6.22 28.94
CA SER A 346 6.65 -5.77 29.81
C SER A 346 6.84 -4.26 29.87
N ASP A 347 6.41 -3.53 28.84
CA ASP A 347 6.37 -2.07 28.88
C ASP A 347 5.29 -1.60 29.88
N GLY A 348 5.63 -0.61 30.72
CA GLY A 348 4.70 -0.01 31.68
C GLY A 348 3.55 0.74 31.00
N ALA A 349 2.51 1.09 31.78
CA ALA A 349 1.33 1.81 31.28
C ALA A 349 1.70 3.11 30.54
N ASP A 350 2.78 3.78 30.95
CA ASP A 350 3.26 5.04 30.37
C ASP A 350 3.71 4.93 28.90
N LYS A 351 3.95 3.70 28.40
CA LYS A 351 4.29 3.42 26.99
C LYS A 351 3.17 2.72 26.22
N GLY A 352 1.96 2.64 26.78
CA GLY A 352 0.82 1.94 26.18
C GLY A 352 0.81 0.43 26.42
N GLY A 353 1.52 -0.06 27.44
CA GLY A 353 1.59 -1.48 27.79
C GLY A 353 0.27 -2.09 28.29
N ILE A 354 0.21 -3.42 28.29
CA ILE A 354 -0.98 -4.22 28.61
C ILE A 354 -1.11 -4.41 30.13
N ARG A 355 -1.65 -3.40 30.84
CA ARG A 355 -1.96 -3.51 32.28
C ARG A 355 -3.44 -3.77 32.61
N GLY A 356 -4.37 -3.46 31.71
CA GLY A 356 -5.79 -3.70 31.94
C GLY A 356 -6.15 -5.19 31.90
N SER A 357 -6.98 -5.64 32.85
CA SER A 357 -7.52 -7.01 32.91
C SER A 357 -8.18 -7.43 31.61
N GLU A 358 -8.96 -6.53 30.99
CA GLU A 358 -9.62 -6.75 29.70
C GLU A 358 -8.62 -7.00 28.57
N ARG A 359 -7.57 -6.18 28.44
CA ARG A 359 -6.56 -6.36 27.37
C ARG A 359 -5.73 -7.62 27.59
N ARG A 360 -5.45 -8.00 28.83
CA ARG A 360 -4.80 -9.28 29.16
C ARG A 360 -5.69 -10.47 28.80
N ALA A 361 -6.99 -10.38 29.08
CA ALA A 361 -7.98 -11.40 28.70
C ALA A 361 -8.05 -11.58 27.18
N VAL A 362 -8.13 -10.47 26.42
CA VAL A 362 -8.11 -10.51 24.94
C VAL A 362 -6.81 -11.14 24.42
N LEU A 363 -5.67 -10.79 25.00
CA LEU A 363 -4.39 -11.40 24.61
C LEU A 363 -4.36 -12.90 24.90
N LEU A 364 -4.82 -13.35 26.08
CA LEU A 364 -4.95 -14.77 26.39
C LEU A 364 -5.88 -15.50 25.43
N GLN A 365 -6.99 -14.87 25.05
CA GLN A 365 -7.90 -15.39 24.03
C GLN A 365 -7.22 -15.54 22.66
N VAL A 366 -6.41 -14.57 22.22
CA VAL A 366 -5.66 -14.66 20.96
C VAL A 366 -4.61 -15.78 21.00
N LEU A 367 -3.94 -15.94 22.14
CA LEU A 367 -2.87 -16.93 22.31
C LEU A 367 -3.41 -18.36 22.36
N VAL A 368 -4.43 -18.59 23.18
CA VAL A 368 -4.93 -19.94 23.51
C VAL A 368 -6.18 -20.30 22.71
N GLY A 369 -6.94 -19.32 22.21
CA GLY A 369 -8.19 -19.55 21.49
C GLY A 369 -9.41 -19.76 22.40
N LEU A 370 -9.40 -19.19 23.61
CA LEU A 370 -10.49 -19.38 24.57
C LEU A 370 -11.79 -18.70 24.08
N LYS A 371 -12.84 -19.47 23.86
CA LYS A 371 -14.21 -18.97 23.59
C LYS A 371 -15.09 -19.07 24.85
N GLU A 372 -16.20 -18.33 24.86
CA GLU A 372 -17.22 -18.25 25.94
C GLU A 372 -17.78 -19.60 26.44
N ARG A 373 -17.40 -20.74 25.84
CA ARG A 373 -17.83 -22.10 26.24
C ARG A 373 -16.67 -23.04 26.61
N GLY A 374 -15.50 -22.49 26.93
CA GLY A 374 -14.30 -23.28 27.25
C GLY A 374 -13.76 -24.12 26.07
N ARG A 375 -14.27 -23.90 24.85
CA ARG A 375 -13.77 -24.55 23.65
C ARG A 375 -12.54 -23.82 23.16
N ILE A 376 -11.44 -24.56 23.01
CA ILE A 376 -10.19 -24.07 22.42
C ILE A 376 -10.36 -24.01 20.91
N ASP A 377 -10.28 -22.81 20.35
CA ASP A 377 -10.33 -22.60 18.90
C ASP A 377 -9.02 -23.04 18.23
N SER A 378 -9.15 -23.70 17.08
CA SER A 378 -7.99 -24.01 16.22
C SER A 378 -7.36 -22.74 15.65
N ASP A 379 -8.12 -21.64 15.59
CA ASP A 379 -7.72 -20.35 15.03
C ASP A 379 -6.96 -19.49 16.06
N SER A 380 -6.04 -20.10 16.80
CA SER A 380 -5.23 -19.49 17.85
C SER A 380 -3.74 -19.67 17.60
N VAL A 381 -2.89 -18.91 18.30
CA VAL A 381 -1.43 -19.09 18.19
C VAL A 381 -1.04 -20.49 18.65
N ARG A 382 -1.67 -20.97 19.72
CA ARG A 382 -1.56 -22.35 20.18
C ARG A 382 -1.92 -23.35 19.08
N GLY A 383 -3.06 -23.18 18.42
CA GLY A 383 -3.50 -24.05 17.33
C GLY A 383 -2.48 -24.12 16.19
N VAL A 384 -1.94 -22.97 15.78
CA VAL A 384 -0.87 -22.89 14.77
C VAL A 384 0.40 -23.61 15.23
N LEU A 385 0.82 -23.42 16.48
CA LEU A 385 2.00 -24.08 17.03
C LEU A 385 1.83 -25.59 17.11
N LEU A 386 0.70 -26.08 17.63
CA LEU A 386 0.40 -27.51 17.66
C LEU A 386 0.41 -28.13 16.27
N THR A 387 -0.17 -27.44 15.28
CA THR A 387 -0.15 -27.88 13.88
C THR A 387 1.27 -27.95 13.34
N TYR A 388 2.12 -26.97 13.64
CA TYR A 388 3.53 -26.99 13.27
C TYR A 388 4.31 -28.13 13.91
N MET A 389 3.99 -28.46 15.15
CA MET A 389 4.63 -29.55 15.87
C MET A 389 4.21 -30.92 15.32
N ASP A 390 2.93 -31.10 15.01
CA ASP A 390 2.40 -32.34 14.42
C ASP A 390 2.90 -32.54 12.98
N GLU A 391 2.86 -31.51 12.13
CA GLU A 391 3.36 -31.57 10.75
C GLU A 391 4.90 -31.66 10.69
N GLY A 392 5.60 -31.09 11.68
CA GLY A 392 7.05 -31.14 11.79
C GLY A 392 7.62 -32.55 11.94
N MET A 393 6.82 -33.48 12.48
CA MET A 393 7.13 -34.92 12.55
C MET A 393 7.17 -35.58 11.15
N ARG A 394 6.56 -34.96 10.14
CA ARG A 394 6.46 -35.50 8.76
C ARG A 394 7.52 -34.95 7.78
N GLY A 395 8.57 -34.29 8.30
CA GLY A 395 9.76 -33.91 7.52
C GLY A 395 9.71 -32.55 6.80
N ASN A 396 8.59 -31.83 6.82
CA ASN A 396 8.47 -30.50 6.22
C ASN A 396 8.49 -29.38 7.27
N ARG A 397 9.51 -29.39 8.13
CA ARG A 397 9.60 -28.50 9.29
C ARG A 397 9.74 -27.02 8.87
N PRO A 398 8.90 -26.10 9.39
CA PRO A 398 9.18 -24.68 9.34
C PRO A 398 10.42 -24.37 10.17
N PHE A 399 11.20 -23.38 9.74
CA PHE A 399 12.36 -22.93 10.51
C PHE A 399 11.88 -22.18 11.76
N GLY A 400 12.37 -22.56 12.95
CA GLY A 400 12.12 -21.82 14.19
C GLY A 400 10.86 -22.22 14.99
N VAL A 401 10.29 -23.42 14.79
CA VAL A 401 9.13 -23.86 15.60
C VAL A 401 9.42 -23.85 17.10
N TYR A 402 10.62 -24.25 17.51
CA TYR A 402 11.05 -24.19 18.91
C TYR A 402 11.13 -22.76 19.44
N THR A 403 11.73 -21.85 18.68
CA THR A 403 11.81 -20.45 19.10
C THR A 403 10.43 -19.83 19.21
N MET A 404 9.49 -20.20 18.33
CA MET A 404 8.09 -19.77 18.44
C MET A 404 7.41 -20.35 19.69
N TYR A 405 7.56 -21.65 19.95
CA TYR A 405 6.96 -22.30 21.12
C TYR A 405 7.56 -21.77 22.45
N GLY A 406 8.87 -21.55 22.49
CA GLY A 406 9.54 -20.94 23.64
C GLY A 406 9.04 -19.51 23.90
N ALA A 407 8.95 -18.68 22.86
CA ALA A 407 8.41 -17.32 22.98
C ALA A 407 6.93 -17.31 23.44
N TYR A 408 6.15 -18.29 22.99
CA TYR A 408 4.77 -18.49 23.45
C TYR A 408 4.69 -18.83 24.95
N LEU A 409 5.49 -19.79 25.42
CA LEU A 409 5.55 -20.14 26.84
C LEU A 409 6.04 -18.97 27.70
N GLU A 410 7.06 -18.24 27.22
CA GLU A 410 7.56 -17.06 27.92
C GLU A 410 6.47 -15.99 28.06
N LEU A 411 5.70 -15.74 26.99
CA LEU A 411 4.60 -14.79 26.99
C LEU A 411 3.49 -15.21 27.97
N LEU A 412 3.11 -16.49 27.99
CA LEU A 412 2.17 -17.02 28.99
C LEU A 412 2.69 -16.83 30.42
N GLY A 413 3.98 -17.06 30.64
CA GLY A 413 4.64 -16.82 31.92
C GLY A 413 4.55 -15.35 32.34
N ARG A 414 4.86 -14.41 31.45
CA ARG A 414 4.76 -12.97 31.74
C ARG A 414 3.32 -12.50 31.99
N LEU A 415 2.34 -13.21 31.45
CA LEU A 415 0.91 -12.95 31.70
C LEU A 415 0.41 -13.52 33.04
N GLY A 416 1.23 -14.26 33.79
CA GLY A 416 0.81 -14.95 35.01
C GLY A 416 -0.09 -16.17 34.74
N ALA A 417 -0.09 -16.68 33.52
CA ALA A 417 -0.98 -17.76 33.09
C ALA A 417 -0.49 -19.16 33.53
N GLY A 418 -0.24 -19.34 34.83
CA GLY A 418 0.38 -20.54 35.40
C GLY A 418 -0.39 -21.84 35.13
N ARG A 419 -1.72 -21.82 35.24
CA ARG A 419 -2.58 -22.98 34.91
C ARG A 419 -2.48 -23.37 33.44
N LEU A 420 -2.42 -22.39 32.54
CA LEU A 420 -2.25 -22.65 31.10
C LEU A 420 -0.85 -23.20 30.79
N LEU A 421 0.20 -22.66 31.42
CA LEU A 421 1.56 -23.21 31.31
C LEU A 421 1.61 -24.68 31.76
N TRP A 422 0.95 -25.00 32.86
CA TRP A 422 0.83 -26.38 33.36
C TRP A 422 0.12 -27.30 32.35
N CYS A 423 -1.00 -26.84 31.79
CA CYS A 423 -1.71 -27.57 30.74
C CYS A 423 -0.81 -27.82 29.53
N GLU A 424 -0.11 -26.79 29.04
CA GLU A 424 0.79 -26.93 27.89
C GLU A 424 1.96 -27.87 28.16
N TRP A 425 2.51 -27.85 29.37
CA TRP A 425 3.56 -28.80 29.76
C TRP A 425 3.11 -30.26 29.62
N ARG A 426 1.84 -30.56 29.95
CA ARG A 426 1.27 -31.91 29.80
C ARG A 426 0.84 -32.22 28.38
N THR A 427 0.25 -31.26 27.65
CA THR A 427 -0.32 -31.52 26.32
C THR A 427 0.68 -31.35 25.18
N SER A 428 1.36 -30.21 25.11
CA SER A 428 2.32 -29.90 24.03
C SER A 428 3.75 -30.22 24.41
N GLY A 429 4.08 -30.29 25.71
CA GLY A 429 5.42 -30.66 26.20
C GLY A 429 5.94 -32.00 25.68
N PRO A 430 5.13 -33.09 25.66
CA PRO A 430 5.56 -34.36 25.06
C PRO A 430 5.84 -34.27 23.56
N LEU A 431 5.03 -33.50 22.81
CA LEU A 431 5.25 -33.26 21.38
C LEU A 431 6.55 -32.48 21.14
N ALA A 432 6.78 -31.42 21.94
CA ALA A 432 8.01 -30.63 21.90
C ALA A 432 9.25 -31.49 22.21
N ARG A 433 9.18 -32.36 23.23
CA ARG A 433 10.26 -33.29 23.62
C ARG A 433 10.56 -34.32 22.53
N ARG A 434 9.54 -34.99 21.99
CA ARG A 434 9.70 -36.01 20.92
C ARG A 434 10.37 -35.44 19.67
N MET A 435 10.02 -34.23 19.26
CA MET A 435 10.67 -33.60 18.10
C MET A 435 12.13 -33.19 18.37
N TRP A 436 12.50 -32.97 19.64
CA TRP A 436 13.82 -32.52 20.07
C TRP A 436 14.81 -33.68 20.20
N GLU A 437 14.36 -34.84 20.67
CA GLU A 437 15.13 -36.09 20.74
C GLU A 437 15.71 -36.51 19.37
N ASP A 438 15.06 -36.11 18.28
CA ASP A 438 15.50 -36.31 16.89
C ASP A 438 16.76 -35.51 16.48
N LYS A 439 17.19 -34.49 17.24
CA LYS A 439 18.16 -33.48 16.72
C LYS A 439 19.49 -33.29 17.47
N ASP A 440 19.64 -33.73 18.72
CA ASP A 440 20.92 -33.95 19.46
C ASP A 440 20.70 -33.85 20.98
N LYS A 441 21.58 -34.50 21.76
CA LYS A 441 21.55 -34.74 23.23
C LYS A 441 21.71 -33.50 24.14
N SER A 442 21.06 -32.38 23.86
CA SER A 442 20.99 -31.24 24.78
C SER A 442 19.62 -31.21 25.45
N ALA A 443 19.48 -31.95 26.57
CA ALA A 443 18.26 -32.01 27.37
C ALA A 443 17.96 -30.72 28.16
N SER A 444 18.86 -29.72 28.14
CA SER A 444 18.74 -28.54 29.02
C SER A 444 17.76 -27.47 28.53
N TRP A 445 17.55 -27.34 27.22
CA TRP A 445 16.86 -26.17 26.67
C TRP A 445 15.35 -26.10 27.03
N SER A 446 14.63 -27.22 27.04
CA SER A 446 13.19 -27.23 27.33
C SER A 446 12.88 -26.96 28.80
N ASP A 447 13.66 -27.58 29.69
CA ASP A 447 13.43 -27.49 31.14
C ASP A 447 13.83 -26.11 31.66
N ASP A 448 14.90 -25.51 31.13
CA ASP A 448 15.33 -24.18 31.53
C ASP A 448 14.33 -23.09 31.10
N ILE A 449 13.78 -23.18 29.87
CA ILE A 449 12.75 -22.23 29.40
C ILE A 449 11.45 -22.38 30.17
N LEU A 450 11.02 -23.62 30.46
CA LEU A 450 9.82 -23.86 31.25
C LEU A 450 10.00 -23.34 32.67
N LYS A 451 11.11 -23.69 33.35
CA LYS A 451 11.43 -23.18 34.69
C LYS A 451 11.49 -21.66 34.71
N GLN A 452 12.10 -21.05 33.70
CA GLN A 452 12.14 -19.59 33.58
C GLN A 452 10.75 -18.99 33.35
N SER A 453 9.89 -19.65 32.58
CA SER A 453 8.51 -19.19 32.31
C SER A 453 7.63 -19.32 33.55
N PHE A 454 7.72 -20.42 34.30
CA PHE A 454 7.04 -20.61 35.59
C PHE A 454 7.56 -19.65 36.66
N GLY A 455 8.88 -19.42 36.73
CA GLY A 455 9.48 -18.45 37.64
C GLY A 455 9.02 -17.01 37.35
N ARG A 456 8.76 -16.67 36.09
CA ARG A 456 8.18 -15.37 35.71
C ARG A 456 6.69 -15.28 36.00
N ALA A 457 5.94 -16.38 35.89
CA ALA A 457 4.54 -16.41 36.25
C ALA A 457 4.33 -16.15 37.74
N THR A 458 5.17 -16.73 38.61
CA THR A 458 5.07 -16.62 40.07
C THR A 458 5.52 -15.26 40.64
N GLY A 459 6.28 -14.46 39.87
CA GLY A 459 6.78 -13.14 40.29
C GLY A 459 5.86 -11.95 40.02
N VAL A 460 4.72 -12.16 39.35
CA VAL A 460 3.72 -11.11 39.15
C VAL A 460 2.81 -11.11 40.39
N GLU A 461 2.93 -10.12 41.27
CA GLU A 461 2.16 -10.02 42.52
C GLU A 461 0.63 -10.01 42.29
N ASP A 462 0.20 -9.60 41.09
CA ASP A 462 -1.15 -9.80 40.56
C ASP A 462 -1.27 -11.13 39.79
N CYS A 463 -0.80 -12.24 40.37
CA CYS A 463 -1.29 -13.56 40.02
C CYS A 463 -2.77 -13.60 40.43
N ALA A 464 -3.62 -12.88 39.69
CA ALA A 464 -4.94 -13.37 39.45
C ALA A 464 -4.70 -14.74 38.84
N TRP A 465 -4.75 -15.74 39.70
CA TRP A 465 -5.34 -17.04 39.42
C TRP A 465 -6.68 -16.73 38.77
N LEU A 466 -6.64 -16.28 37.51
CA LEU A 466 -7.80 -15.93 36.72
C LEU A 466 -8.53 -17.25 36.62
N ASP A 467 -9.50 -17.42 37.49
CA ASP A 467 -10.34 -18.58 37.45
C ASP A 467 -10.93 -18.57 36.05
N TYR A 468 -10.85 -19.73 35.41
CA TYR A 468 -11.34 -19.91 34.06
C TYR A 468 -12.80 -19.43 33.95
N ASP A 469 -13.52 -19.52 35.07
CA ASP A 469 -14.89 -19.04 35.29
C ASP A 469 -15.00 -17.51 35.37
N ASP A 470 -14.02 -16.77 35.89
CA ASP A 470 -14.05 -15.30 35.94
C ASP A 470 -13.83 -14.65 34.55
N LEU A 471 -13.03 -15.31 33.70
CA LEU A 471 -12.84 -14.93 32.30
C LEU A 471 -14.08 -15.23 31.43
N VAL A 472 -14.84 -16.28 31.77
CA VAL A 472 -16.10 -16.64 31.11
C VAL A 472 -17.25 -15.76 31.63
N ALA A 473 -17.26 -15.40 32.91
CA ALA A 473 -18.29 -14.59 33.54
C ALA A 473 -18.25 -13.10 33.13
N THR A 474 -17.08 -12.59 32.73
CA THR A 474 -16.92 -11.22 32.22
C THR A 474 -17.30 -11.04 30.74
N GLY A 475 -18.00 -12.04 30.16
CA GLY A 475 -18.45 -12.12 28.77
C GLY A 475 -18.86 -10.77 28.15
N THR A 476 -17.93 -10.18 27.41
CA THR A 476 -18.24 -9.16 26.42
C THR A 476 -18.57 -9.88 25.13
N THR A 477 -19.86 -10.05 24.88
CA THR A 477 -20.38 -10.58 23.63
C THR A 477 -19.92 -9.70 22.47
N TRP A 478 -19.06 -10.20 21.61
CA TRP A 478 -18.72 -9.57 20.34
C TRP A 478 -19.32 -10.36 19.17
N HIS A 479 -20.46 -9.84 18.71
CA HIS A 479 -21.20 -10.08 17.46
C HIS A 479 -20.97 -11.39 16.67
N ASP A 480 -21.93 -12.32 16.79
CA ASP A 480 -22.53 -12.95 15.62
C ASP A 480 -23.90 -12.31 15.39
N GLY A 481 -24.07 -11.64 14.26
CA GLY A 481 -25.37 -11.14 13.83
C GLY A 481 -26.29 -12.30 13.51
N TRP A 482 -27.39 -12.40 14.26
CA TRP A 482 -28.76 -12.80 13.91
C TRP A 482 -29.41 -13.54 15.11
N PRO A 483 -30.61 -13.15 15.56
CA PRO A 483 -31.20 -13.73 16.76
C PRO A 483 -31.82 -15.09 16.42
N ARG A 484 -31.33 -16.16 17.06
CA ARG A 484 -32.12 -17.37 17.27
C ARG A 484 -32.56 -17.43 18.74
N PRO A 485 -33.84 -17.71 19.03
CA PRO A 485 -34.32 -17.88 20.40
C PRO A 485 -33.61 -19.07 21.06
N LEU A 486 -33.18 -18.85 22.29
CA LEU A 486 -32.45 -19.80 23.10
C LEU A 486 -33.45 -20.72 23.83
N GLU A 487 -33.94 -21.75 23.16
CA GLU A 487 -34.59 -22.88 23.84
C GLU A 487 -34.08 -24.22 23.30
N SER A 488 -33.67 -25.08 24.22
CA SER A 488 -33.24 -26.48 24.08
C SER A 488 -31.81 -26.76 23.59
N ILE A 489 -30.85 -26.89 24.52
CA ILE A 489 -29.71 -27.82 24.37
C ILE A 489 -29.42 -28.46 25.74
N GLY A 490 -29.46 -29.79 25.79
CA GLY A 490 -29.30 -30.61 26.99
C GLY A 490 -27.85 -30.84 27.44
N PRO A 491 -27.66 -31.52 28.58
CA PRO A 491 -26.39 -31.67 29.28
C PRO A 491 -25.61 -32.88 28.75
N GLU A 492 -24.92 -32.77 27.61
CA GLU A 492 -24.05 -33.87 27.12
C GLU A 492 -22.72 -33.40 26.51
N SER A 493 -22.13 -32.29 26.96
CA SER A 493 -20.83 -31.84 26.43
C SER A 493 -19.92 -31.14 27.45
N GLN A 494 -20.02 -31.46 28.74
CA GLN A 494 -19.13 -30.93 29.79
C GLN A 494 -17.91 -31.84 30.09
N ASP A 495 -17.97 -33.14 29.77
CA ASP A 495 -16.94 -34.12 30.15
C ASP A 495 -15.53 -33.90 29.58
N GLY A 496 -15.39 -33.11 28.51
CA GLY A 496 -14.08 -32.86 27.89
C GLY A 496 -13.24 -31.78 28.57
N VAL A 497 -13.86 -30.90 29.38
CA VAL A 497 -13.21 -29.71 29.95
C VAL A 497 -13.06 -29.82 31.47
N GLU A 498 -14.00 -30.48 32.16
CA GLU A 498 -13.88 -30.74 33.61
C GLU A 498 -12.65 -31.64 33.91
N GLY A 499 -12.36 -32.65 33.08
CA GLY A 499 -11.16 -33.47 33.24
C GLY A 499 -9.81 -32.76 32.99
N LEU A 500 -9.82 -31.58 32.37
CA LEU A 500 -8.64 -30.73 32.18
C LEU A 500 -8.46 -29.69 33.31
N LEU A 501 -9.53 -29.43 34.08
CA LEU A 501 -9.60 -28.43 35.14
C LEU A 501 -9.57 -29.05 36.56
N GLU A 502 -9.90 -30.34 36.72
CA GLU A 502 -9.84 -31.08 37.99
C GLU A 502 -8.47 -31.77 38.23
N LEU A 503 -7.37 -31.04 38.11
CA LEU A 503 -6.07 -31.57 38.55
C LEU A 503 -5.73 -30.97 39.93
N PRO A 504 -5.56 -31.80 40.98
CA PRO A 504 -5.16 -31.31 42.29
C PRO A 504 -3.78 -30.67 42.18
N LEU A 505 -3.73 -29.35 42.36
CA LEU A 505 -2.52 -28.55 42.27
C LEU A 505 -1.53 -28.83 43.41
N ASP A 506 -1.99 -29.49 44.48
CA ASP A 506 -1.17 -29.95 45.60
C ASP A 506 -0.07 -30.92 45.13
N GLY A 507 -0.37 -31.77 44.14
CA GLY A 507 0.58 -32.75 43.63
C GLY A 507 1.82 -32.15 42.97
N PHE A 508 1.72 -30.97 42.33
CA PHE A 508 2.91 -30.33 41.73
C PHE A 508 3.79 -29.66 42.78
N ARG A 509 3.18 -29.08 43.82
CA ARG A 509 3.94 -28.48 44.93
C ARG A 509 4.66 -29.57 45.71
N GLU A 510 3.99 -30.69 45.97
CA GLU A 510 4.58 -31.88 46.57
C GLU A 510 5.69 -32.49 45.68
N GLU A 511 5.50 -32.58 44.35
CA GLU A 511 6.55 -33.06 43.43
C GLU A 511 7.78 -32.13 43.40
N GLN A 512 7.59 -30.80 43.43
CA GLN A 512 8.70 -29.84 43.49
C GLN A 512 9.41 -29.84 44.84
N GLU A 513 8.67 -29.98 45.94
CA GLU A 513 9.24 -30.11 47.29
C GLU A 513 10.04 -31.42 47.40
N GLN A 514 9.52 -32.54 46.89
CA GLN A 514 10.24 -33.82 46.84
C GLN A 514 11.49 -33.78 45.95
N GLU A 515 11.45 -33.13 44.78
CA GLU A 515 12.63 -32.95 43.94
C GLU A 515 13.71 -32.05 44.60
N GLN A 516 13.30 -31.10 45.44
CA GLN A 516 14.23 -30.26 46.21
C GLN A 516 14.83 -31.03 47.38
N GLU A 517 14.02 -31.81 48.11
CA GLU A 517 14.47 -32.67 49.21
C GLU A 517 15.49 -33.72 48.70
N GLN A 518 15.20 -34.41 47.58
CA GLN A 518 16.14 -35.36 46.99
C GLN A 518 17.46 -34.71 46.55
N LYS A 519 17.43 -33.46 46.09
CA LYS A 519 18.66 -32.72 45.72
C LYS A 519 19.46 -32.28 46.94
N GLN A 520 18.80 -31.93 48.04
CA GLN A 520 19.47 -31.65 49.31
C GLN A 520 20.11 -32.91 49.88
N GLU A 521 19.40 -34.03 49.88
CA GLU A 521 19.91 -35.32 50.37
C GLU A 521 21.14 -35.77 49.55
N TRP A 522 21.10 -35.63 48.23
CA TRP A 522 22.26 -35.86 47.36
C TRP A 522 23.44 -34.92 47.62
N GLN A 523 23.20 -33.66 48.00
CA GLN A 523 24.28 -32.72 48.33
C GLN A 523 24.88 -33.01 49.71
N GLU A 524 24.08 -33.44 50.68
CA GLU A 524 24.54 -33.84 52.01
C GLU A 524 25.39 -35.13 51.95
N ASP A 525 24.97 -36.12 51.15
CA ASP A 525 25.72 -37.35 50.91
C ASP A 525 27.07 -37.11 50.21
N GLN A 526 27.15 -36.12 49.30
CA GLN A 526 28.42 -35.71 48.71
C GLN A 526 29.29 -34.85 49.64
N GLY A 527 28.68 -34.17 50.61
CA GLY A 527 29.37 -33.41 51.65
C GLY A 527 30.05 -34.29 52.70
N MET A 528 29.46 -35.45 53.04
CA MET A 528 30.01 -36.37 54.05
C MET A 528 31.23 -37.18 53.60
N ASN A 529 31.54 -37.25 52.29
CA ASN A 529 32.67 -38.04 51.79
C ASN A 529 34.01 -37.27 51.65
N ARG A 530 34.11 -36.05 52.20
CA ARG A 530 35.37 -35.28 52.28
C ARG A 530 36.00 -35.36 53.68
N VAL A 531 36.33 -36.57 54.14
CA VAL A 531 37.31 -36.75 55.22
C VAL A 531 38.70 -36.69 54.61
N VAL A 532 39.39 -35.57 54.84
CA VAL A 532 40.79 -35.34 54.46
C VAL A 532 41.68 -36.27 55.30
N PRO A 533 42.51 -37.16 54.72
CA PRO A 533 43.49 -37.90 55.49
C PRO A 533 44.66 -36.97 55.82
N GLY A 534 44.95 -36.84 57.12
CA GLY A 534 45.99 -35.98 57.66
C GLY A 534 47.41 -36.41 57.29
N ASP A 535 48.24 -35.40 57.04
CA ASP A 535 49.67 -35.47 56.81
C ASP A 535 50.39 -36.15 57.98
N ALA A 536 51.18 -37.19 57.66
CA ALA A 536 52.20 -37.73 58.53
C ALA A 536 53.59 -37.42 57.94
N HIS A 537 54.31 -36.51 58.59
CA HIS A 537 55.75 -36.34 58.45
C HIS A 537 56.51 -37.62 58.87
N PRO A 538 57.70 -37.87 58.30
CA PRO A 538 58.75 -38.53 59.05
C PRO A 538 60.00 -37.64 59.20
N HIS A 539 60.49 -37.58 60.43
CA HIS A 539 61.88 -37.34 60.75
C HIS A 539 62.71 -38.57 60.35
N MET A 540 63.70 -38.39 59.46
CA MET A 540 65.13 -38.65 59.73
C MET A 540 65.98 -38.14 58.58
#